data_AF-A0A6A4G678-F1
#
_entry.id   AF-A0A6A4G678-F1
#
_cell.length_a   1.000
_cell.length_b   1.000
_cell.length_c   1.000
_cell.angle_alpha   90.00
_cell.angle_beta   90.00
_cell.angle_gamma   90.00
#
_symmetry.space_group_name_H-M   'P 1'
#
loop_
_entity.id
_entity.type
_entity.pdbx_description
1 polymer ?
#
loop_
_entity_poly.entity_id
_entity_poly.type
_entity_poly.pdbx_seq_one_letter_code
_entity_poly.pdbx_strand_id
1 'polypeptide(L)'
;MMSASSVLFAALVLFGSAANGSKKFVQRLPNGGNIEGYRAIGHADGTGKKKATNDFGDAFHKAGNKWTVELCQADTDGDGQTNGQELGDPCCEWIVGYIPRWTSGASHPGLKDKTSNPTLWKNINCSEVTTTISTTTSATSGTDSLLMVRSVAFMLALAAVIGLMFA
;
A
#
# COMPACT_ATOMS: atom_id res chain seq x y z
N MET A 1 -62.29 5.05 31.91
CA MET A 1 -61.87 5.73 30.66
C MET A 1 -60.56 6.44 30.96
N MET A 2 -59.63 6.42 30.00
CA MET A 2 -58.27 7.00 30.03
C MET A 2 -57.24 6.22 30.86
N SER A 3 -56.03 5.91 30.43
CA SER A 3 -55.43 5.73 29.10
C SER A 3 -54.04 5.16 29.42
N ALA A 4 -53.77 3.90 29.08
CA ALA A 4 -52.42 3.37 29.16
C ALA A 4 -51.64 3.92 27.97
N SER A 5 -50.80 4.93 28.22
CA SER A 5 -49.94 5.51 27.19
C SER A 5 -48.48 5.20 27.54
N SER A 6 -48.08 3.96 27.24
CA SER A 6 -46.68 3.53 27.22
C SER A 6 -45.97 4.24 26.07
N VAL A 7 -45.25 5.32 26.37
CA VAL A 7 -44.38 5.98 25.40
C VAL A 7 -43.05 5.24 25.37
N LEU A 8 -42.94 4.23 24.49
CA LEU A 8 -41.68 3.57 24.19
C LEU A 8 -40.86 4.49 23.28
N PHE A 9 -39.96 5.30 23.85
CA PHE A 9 -38.94 6.00 23.07
C PHE A 9 -37.89 4.97 22.62
N ALA A 10 -38.06 4.41 21.43
CA ALA A 10 -37.02 3.64 20.76
C ALA A 10 -35.90 4.59 20.32
N ALA A 11 -34.89 4.77 21.18
CA ALA A 11 -33.65 5.43 20.82
C ALA A 11 -32.85 4.51 19.88
N LEU A 12 -33.08 4.63 18.57
CA LEU A 12 -32.27 3.98 17.55
C LEU A 12 -30.92 4.70 17.48
N VAL A 13 -29.97 4.26 18.31
CA VAL A 13 -28.58 4.71 18.23
C VAL A 13 -27.99 4.16 16.94
N LEU A 14 -27.98 4.97 15.88
CA LEU A 14 -27.22 4.71 14.67
C LEU A 14 -25.73 4.79 15.05
N PHE A 15 -25.15 3.66 15.43
CA PHE A 15 -23.71 3.50 15.49
C PHE A 15 -23.18 3.57 14.05
N GLY A 16 -22.91 4.78 13.59
CA GLY A 16 -22.15 5.01 12.38
C GLY A 16 -20.75 4.48 12.60
N SER A 17 -20.49 3.24 12.16
CA SER A 17 -19.14 2.69 12.12
C SER A 17 -18.29 3.57 11.21
N ALA A 18 -17.44 4.40 11.81
CA ALA A 18 -16.41 5.14 11.10
C ALA A 18 -15.47 4.11 10.49
N ALA A 19 -15.59 3.89 9.18
CA ALA A 19 -14.79 2.91 8.46
C ALA A 19 -13.31 3.31 8.56
N ASN A 20 -12.53 2.56 9.32
CA ASN A 20 -11.07 2.67 9.39
C ASN A 20 -10.37 2.17 8.10
N GLY A 21 -11.12 2.03 7.01
CA GLY A 21 -10.65 1.49 5.73
C GLY A 21 -9.64 2.40 5.02
N SER A 22 -9.73 3.72 5.21
CA SER A 22 -8.85 4.69 4.55
C SER A 22 -7.38 4.51 4.93
N LYS A 23 -7.07 4.22 6.21
CA LYS A 23 -5.68 3.99 6.66
C LYS A 23 -5.02 2.79 5.98
N LYS A 24 -5.79 1.73 5.71
CA LYS A 24 -5.29 0.54 5.00
C LYS A 24 -4.86 0.85 3.57
N PHE A 25 -5.58 1.76 2.89
CA PHE A 25 -5.25 2.17 1.54
C PHE A 25 -4.05 3.11 1.49
N VAL A 26 -3.94 4.03 2.45
CA VAL A 26 -2.78 4.91 2.62
C VAL A 26 -1.47 4.10 2.74
N GLN A 27 -1.50 2.99 3.47
CA GLN A 27 -0.33 2.10 3.63
C GLN A 27 0.03 1.28 2.39
N ARG A 28 -0.84 1.24 1.37
CA ARG A 28 -0.62 0.51 0.11
C ARG A 28 0.02 1.37 -0.97
N LEU A 29 0.35 2.60 -0.65
CA LEU A 29 0.93 3.57 -1.55
C LEU A 29 2.31 3.99 -1.02
N PRO A 30 3.34 4.10 -1.87
CA PRO A 30 4.59 4.71 -1.46
C PRO A 30 4.33 6.16 -1.02
N ASN A 31 4.92 6.57 0.11
CA ASN A 31 4.67 7.88 0.73
C ASN A 31 3.18 8.28 0.90
N GLY A 32 2.22 7.35 0.87
CA GLY A 32 0.79 7.69 0.78
C GLY A 32 0.23 8.50 1.97
N GLY A 33 0.91 8.45 3.11
CA GLY A 33 0.62 9.25 4.30
C GLY A 33 1.74 10.23 4.68
N ASN A 34 2.70 10.44 3.77
CA ASN A 34 3.91 11.23 3.96
C ASN A 34 3.99 12.36 2.90
N ILE A 35 2.84 12.98 2.62
CA ILE A 35 2.74 14.18 1.79
C ILE A 35 2.28 15.33 2.69
N GLU A 36 3.02 16.44 2.70
CA GLU A 36 2.77 17.56 3.60
C GLU A 36 1.35 18.12 3.42
N GLY A 37 0.56 18.12 4.50
CA GLY A 37 -0.82 18.62 4.47
C GLY A 37 -1.87 17.61 3.99
N TYR A 38 -1.49 16.42 3.51
CA TYR A 38 -2.40 15.42 2.97
C TYR A 38 -2.23 14.08 3.68
N ARG A 39 -3.30 13.63 4.34
CA ARG A 39 -3.32 12.33 5.03
C ARG A 39 -3.97 11.21 4.23
N ALA A 40 -4.62 11.57 3.13
CA ALA A 40 -5.31 10.63 2.23
C ALA A 40 -5.32 11.19 0.80
N ILE A 41 -4.26 10.90 0.05
CA ILE A 41 -3.98 11.50 -1.26
C ILE A 41 -4.95 11.10 -2.38
N GLY A 42 -5.72 10.01 -2.22
CA GLY A 42 -6.76 9.62 -3.18
C GLY A 42 -8.10 10.33 -2.98
N HIS A 43 -8.24 11.21 -1.99
CA HIS A 43 -9.49 11.91 -1.71
C HIS A 43 -9.41 13.37 -2.12
N ALA A 44 -10.49 13.90 -2.68
CA ALA A 44 -10.56 15.30 -3.12
C ALA A 44 -10.41 16.30 -1.95
N ASP A 45 -10.73 15.90 -0.72
CA ASP A 45 -10.51 16.72 0.47
C ASP A 45 -9.09 16.59 1.05
N GLY A 46 -8.26 15.68 0.53
CA GLY A 46 -6.94 15.34 1.07
C GLY A 46 -6.96 14.65 2.44
N THR A 47 -8.14 14.43 3.00
CA THR A 47 -8.31 14.01 4.39
C THR A 47 -9.01 12.68 4.58
N GLY A 48 -9.69 12.17 3.56
CA GLY A 48 -10.42 10.90 3.62
C GLY A 48 -11.68 10.95 4.49
N LYS A 49 -12.14 12.15 4.87
CA LYS A 49 -13.42 12.33 5.58
C LYS A 49 -14.60 12.26 4.60
N LYS A 50 -14.39 12.68 3.36
CA LYS A 50 -15.40 12.63 2.30
C LYS A 50 -15.25 11.39 1.44
N LYS A 51 -16.37 10.88 0.92
CA LYS A 51 -16.37 9.75 -0.02
C LYS A 51 -15.78 10.09 -1.39
N ALA A 52 -15.85 11.37 -1.79
CA ALA A 52 -15.35 11.83 -3.07
C ALA A 52 -13.83 11.61 -3.20
N THR A 53 -13.44 10.98 -4.30
CA THR A 53 -12.07 10.74 -4.75
C THR A 53 -11.65 11.83 -5.73
N ASN A 54 -10.35 11.98 -5.91
CA ASN A 54 -9.76 12.71 -7.04
C ASN A 54 -9.35 11.71 -8.13
N ASP A 55 -8.81 12.20 -9.25
CA ASP A 55 -8.43 11.37 -10.39
C ASP A 55 -7.46 10.24 -9.99
N PHE A 56 -6.49 10.53 -9.12
CA PHE A 56 -5.58 9.51 -8.56
C PHE A 56 -6.31 8.45 -7.74
N GLY A 57 -7.24 8.86 -6.88
CA GLY A 57 -8.07 7.94 -6.11
C GLY A 57 -8.91 7.02 -6.99
N ASP A 58 -9.46 7.55 -8.08
CA ASP A 58 -10.23 6.77 -9.07
C ASP A 58 -9.33 5.80 -9.83
N ALA A 59 -8.12 6.23 -10.23
CA ALA A 59 -7.13 5.38 -10.85
C ALA A 59 -6.68 4.25 -9.91
N PHE A 60 -6.41 4.55 -8.64
CA PHE A 60 -6.06 3.56 -7.62
C PHE A 60 -7.22 2.58 -7.39
N HIS A 61 -8.46 3.05 -7.38
CA HIS A 61 -9.63 2.19 -7.28
C HIS A 61 -9.74 1.24 -8.48
N LYS A 62 -9.55 1.76 -9.69
CA LYS A 62 -9.54 0.99 -10.95
C LYS A 62 -8.42 -0.05 -10.99
N ALA A 63 -7.28 0.24 -10.37
CA ALA A 63 -6.18 -0.72 -10.17
C ALA A 63 -6.47 -1.78 -9.08
N GLY A 64 -7.71 -1.84 -8.55
CA GLY A 64 -8.10 -2.79 -7.51
C GLY A 64 -7.59 -2.40 -6.12
N ASN A 65 -7.32 -1.11 -5.89
CA ASN A 65 -6.73 -0.57 -4.67
C ASN A 65 -5.35 -1.19 -4.37
N LYS A 66 -4.52 -1.31 -5.42
CA LYS A 66 -3.15 -1.82 -5.39
C LYS A 66 -2.22 -0.85 -6.09
N TRP A 67 -0.97 -0.78 -5.62
CA TRP A 67 0.11 -0.12 -6.34
C TRP A 67 0.60 -1.05 -7.44
N THR A 68 0.00 -0.93 -8.64
CA THR A 68 0.39 -1.71 -9.81
C THR A 68 1.40 -0.93 -10.64
N VAL A 69 2.11 -1.62 -11.55
CA VAL A 69 3.04 -0.97 -12.48
C VAL A 69 2.31 0.06 -13.34
N GLU A 70 1.12 -0.27 -13.82
CA GLU A 70 0.32 0.64 -14.66
C GLU A 70 -0.11 1.89 -13.90
N LEU A 71 -0.52 1.75 -12.64
CA LEU A 71 -0.82 2.91 -11.80
C LEU A 71 0.44 3.72 -11.55
N CYS A 72 1.56 3.09 -11.19
CA CYS A 72 2.80 3.79 -10.94
C CYS A 72 3.31 4.58 -12.15
N GLN A 73 3.18 4.03 -13.36
CA GLN A 73 3.62 4.66 -14.60
C GLN A 73 2.65 5.71 -15.15
N ALA A 74 1.40 5.73 -14.68
CA ALA A 74 0.43 6.72 -15.12
C ALA A 74 0.79 8.12 -14.60
N ASP A 75 0.55 9.13 -15.43
CA ASP A 75 0.48 10.54 -15.06
C ASP A 75 -1.01 10.87 -14.89
N THR A 76 -1.52 10.79 -13.66
CA THR A 76 -2.98 10.80 -13.45
C THR A 76 -3.56 12.20 -13.52
N ASP A 77 -2.84 13.19 -13.01
CA ASP A 77 -3.29 14.57 -13.06
C ASP A 77 -2.78 15.31 -14.30
N GLY A 78 -1.87 14.74 -15.10
CA GLY A 78 -1.45 15.29 -16.38
C GLY A 78 -0.51 16.48 -16.24
N ASP A 79 0.38 16.45 -15.24
CA ASP A 79 1.40 17.47 -14.99
C ASP A 79 2.75 17.15 -15.66
N GLY A 80 2.88 15.97 -16.26
CA GLY A 80 4.09 15.48 -16.92
C GLY A 80 4.97 14.58 -16.05
N GLN A 81 4.59 14.30 -14.81
CA GLN A 81 5.24 13.33 -13.93
C GLN A 81 4.39 12.08 -13.78
N THR A 82 5.04 10.93 -13.61
CA THR A 82 4.31 9.72 -13.25
C THR A 82 3.99 9.71 -11.75
N ASN A 83 2.91 9.03 -11.36
CA ASN A 83 2.57 8.82 -9.95
C ASN A 83 3.76 8.24 -9.16
N GLY A 84 4.56 7.39 -9.79
CA GLY A 84 5.78 6.82 -9.23
C GLY A 84 6.89 7.86 -9.01
N GLN A 85 7.12 8.76 -9.95
CA GLN A 85 8.05 9.88 -9.74
C GLN A 85 7.57 10.77 -8.59
N GLU A 86 6.29 11.00 -8.45
CA GLU A 86 5.79 11.86 -7.37
C GLU A 86 5.85 11.19 -5.99
N LEU A 87 5.53 9.90 -5.93
CA LEU A 87 5.42 9.16 -4.68
C LEU A 87 6.72 8.46 -4.26
N GLY A 88 7.82 8.61 -5.00
CA GLY A 88 9.12 8.06 -4.62
C GLY A 88 9.41 6.64 -5.10
N ASP A 89 8.72 6.21 -6.15
CA ASP A 89 8.91 4.94 -6.84
C ASP A 89 9.02 5.15 -8.38
N PRO A 90 10.06 5.84 -8.88
CA PRO A 90 10.19 6.17 -10.30
C PRO A 90 10.39 4.95 -11.19
N CYS A 91 10.72 3.79 -10.61
CA CYS A 91 10.94 2.54 -11.34
C CYS A 91 9.83 1.52 -11.15
N CYS A 92 8.76 1.86 -10.42
CA CYS A 92 7.60 0.98 -10.22
C CYS A 92 7.96 -0.38 -9.61
N GLU A 93 8.91 -0.36 -8.67
CA GLU A 93 9.46 -1.52 -7.98
C GLU A 93 9.04 -1.57 -6.51
N TRP A 94 8.42 -0.51 -6.00
CA TRP A 94 8.03 -0.43 -4.61
C TRP A 94 6.98 -1.49 -4.29
N ILE A 95 7.19 -2.17 -3.18
CA ILE A 95 6.27 -3.17 -2.64
C ILE A 95 5.78 -2.72 -1.26
N VAL A 96 4.55 -3.13 -0.94
CA VAL A 96 3.86 -2.69 0.28
C VAL A 96 4.71 -2.93 1.53
N GLY A 97 4.92 -1.86 2.30
CA GLY A 97 5.68 -1.89 3.55
C GLY A 97 7.17 -1.61 3.42
N TYR A 98 7.70 -1.45 2.20
CA TYR A 98 9.09 -1.08 1.98
C TYR A 98 9.27 0.45 2.01
N ILE A 99 10.51 0.90 2.11
CA ILE A 99 10.85 2.33 2.05
C ILE A 99 10.97 2.72 0.57
N PRO A 100 10.23 3.74 0.09
CA PRO A 100 10.40 4.26 -1.27
C PRO A 100 11.81 4.84 -1.47
N ARG A 101 12.24 5.04 -2.72
CA ARG A 101 13.58 5.55 -3.04
C ARG A 101 13.88 6.90 -2.40
N TRP A 102 12.84 7.70 -2.16
CA TRP A 102 12.91 8.87 -1.29
C TRP A 102 11.64 9.02 -0.47
N THR A 103 11.79 9.62 0.71
CA THR A 103 10.70 9.96 1.61
C THR A 103 10.55 11.47 1.81
N SER A 104 11.48 12.26 1.28
CA SER A 104 11.43 13.73 1.28
C SER A 104 11.33 14.23 -0.15
N GLY A 105 10.53 15.26 -0.38
CA GLY A 105 10.30 15.83 -1.70
C GLY A 105 9.33 15.04 -2.58
N ALA A 106 8.49 14.18 -1.97
CA ALA A 106 7.34 13.57 -2.63
C ALA A 106 6.22 14.60 -2.80
N SER A 107 5.41 14.43 -3.85
CA SER A 107 4.31 15.35 -4.21
C SER A 107 2.96 14.63 -4.30
N HIS A 108 1.90 15.40 -4.57
CA HIS A 108 0.53 14.91 -4.53
C HIS A 108 0.05 14.54 -5.94
N PRO A 109 -0.16 13.24 -6.26
CA PRO A 109 -0.35 12.76 -7.64
C PRO A 109 -1.73 13.00 -8.27
N GLY A 110 -2.45 13.95 -7.71
CA GLY A 110 -3.82 14.31 -8.08
C GLY A 110 -4.00 15.82 -8.10
N LEU A 111 -2.90 16.58 -8.07
CA LEU A 111 -2.85 18.04 -7.99
C LEU A 111 -1.71 18.54 -8.89
N LYS A 112 -2.07 18.98 -10.09
CA LYS A 112 -1.13 19.47 -11.12
C LYS A 112 -0.18 20.58 -10.68
N ASP A 113 -0.50 21.32 -9.61
CA ASP A 113 0.34 22.39 -9.06
C ASP A 113 1.38 21.88 -8.04
N LYS A 114 1.42 20.57 -7.78
CA LYS A 114 2.30 19.92 -6.80
C LYS A 114 3.21 18.93 -7.51
N THR A 115 4.40 19.40 -7.87
CA THR A 115 5.41 18.55 -8.52
C THR A 115 6.56 18.17 -7.60
N SER A 116 7.15 17.00 -7.83
CA SER A 116 8.39 16.57 -7.18
C SER A 116 9.59 17.15 -7.95
N ASN A 117 10.74 17.28 -7.29
CA ASN A 117 11.94 17.81 -7.94
C ASN A 117 12.54 16.77 -8.90
N PRO A 118 12.64 17.02 -10.23
CA PRO A 118 13.15 16.03 -11.18
C PRO A 118 14.58 15.56 -10.96
N THR A 119 15.37 16.30 -10.17
CA THR A 119 16.71 15.86 -9.76
C THR A 119 16.69 14.57 -8.93
N LEU A 120 15.57 14.22 -8.28
CA LEU A 120 15.41 13.00 -7.50
C LEU A 120 15.51 11.72 -8.36
N TRP A 121 15.11 11.77 -9.63
CA TRP A 121 15.18 10.61 -10.55
C TRP A 121 16.05 10.82 -11.79
N LYS A 122 16.67 12.00 -11.96
CA LYS A 122 17.51 12.32 -13.13
C LYS A 122 18.59 11.27 -13.45
N ASN A 123 19.16 10.64 -12.42
CA ASN A 123 20.27 9.68 -12.56
C ASN A 123 19.85 8.23 -12.28
N ILE A 124 18.55 7.94 -12.20
CA ILE A 124 18.06 6.59 -11.92
C ILE A 124 17.85 5.85 -13.25
N ASN A 125 18.47 4.68 -13.38
CA ASN A 125 18.24 3.78 -14.50
C ASN A 125 17.33 2.63 -14.07
N CYS A 126 16.08 2.64 -14.52
CA CYS A 126 15.10 1.61 -14.18
C CYS A 126 15.26 0.29 -14.96
N SER A 127 16.20 0.19 -15.90
CA SER A 127 16.45 -1.04 -16.65
C SER A 127 17.08 -2.16 -15.79
N GLU A 128 17.67 -1.83 -14.64
CA GLU A 128 18.26 -2.83 -13.73
C GLU A 128 17.20 -3.62 -12.92
N VAL A 129 15.96 -3.13 -12.88
CA VAL A 129 14.84 -3.76 -12.16
C VAL A 129 14.46 -5.12 -12.77
N THR A 130 14.62 -5.27 -14.09
CA THR A 130 14.28 -6.50 -14.83
C THR A 130 15.20 -7.67 -14.48
N THR A 131 16.46 -7.41 -14.13
CA THR A 131 17.48 -8.47 -13.89
C THR A 131 17.27 -9.19 -12.56
N THR A 132 16.77 -8.48 -11.54
CA THR A 132 16.56 -9.05 -10.20
C THR A 132 15.23 -9.79 -10.09
N ILE A 133 14.22 -9.42 -10.90
CA ILE A 133 12.92 -10.12 -10.93
C ILE A 133 12.99 -11.41 -11.76
N SER A 134 13.85 -11.45 -12.79
CA SER A 134 14.00 -12.64 -13.66
C SER A 134 14.72 -13.82 -12.98
N THR A 135 15.54 -13.58 -11.96
CA THR A 135 16.31 -14.65 -11.26
C THR A 135 15.49 -15.42 -10.21
N THR A 136 14.25 -15.02 -9.90
CA THR A 136 13.38 -15.76 -8.97
C THR A 136 12.22 -16.50 -9.65
N THR A 137 12.13 -16.47 -10.99
CA THR A 137 10.99 -17.06 -11.72
C THR A 137 11.40 -17.86 -12.96
N SER A 138 12.62 -18.43 -12.97
CA SER A 138 13.09 -19.32 -14.03
C SER A 138 14.02 -20.41 -13.50
N ALA A 139 13.50 -21.23 -12.60
CA ALA A 139 13.92 -22.61 -12.45
C ALA A 139 12.71 -23.41 -11.98
N THR A 140 11.89 -23.88 -12.92
CA THR A 140 11.37 -25.26 -13.01
C THR A 140 10.35 -25.34 -14.16
N SER A 141 10.84 -25.71 -15.34
CA SER A 141 10.06 -26.43 -16.37
C SER A 141 10.80 -27.75 -16.58
N GLY A 142 10.06 -28.85 -16.50
CA GLY A 142 10.54 -30.13 -15.99
C GLY A 142 11.45 -30.97 -16.89
N THR A 143 12.13 -31.93 -16.27
CA THR A 143 11.79 -33.37 -16.37
C THR A 143 12.66 -34.17 -15.39
N ASP A 144 11.99 -34.98 -14.57
CA ASP A 144 12.44 -36.20 -13.88
C ASP A 144 13.80 -36.22 -13.16
N SER A 145 13.74 -36.10 -11.83
CA SER A 145 14.34 -37.12 -10.94
C SER A 145 13.78 -37.00 -9.52
N LEU A 146 13.08 -38.07 -9.14
CA LEU A 146 12.57 -38.40 -7.83
C LEU A 146 13.64 -38.24 -6.74
N LEU A 147 13.63 -37.14 -5.98
CA LEU A 147 13.95 -37.16 -4.54
C LEU A 147 13.47 -35.86 -3.86
N MET A 148 12.18 -35.83 -3.55
CA MET A 148 11.58 -34.84 -2.68
C MET A 148 12.02 -35.09 -1.24
N VAL A 149 13.21 -34.63 -0.81
CA VAL A 149 13.54 -34.64 0.62
C VAL A 149 14.55 -33.54 1.01
N ARG A 150 14.14 -32.78 2.05
CA ARG A 150 14.96 -31.94 2.97
C ARG A 150 15.42 -30.61 2.38
N SER A 151 14.88 -29.46 2.81
CA SER A 151 15.20 -28.97 4.16
C SER A 151 14.28 -27.83 4.59
N VAL A 152 13.21 -28.15 5.32
CA VAL A 152 12.69 -27.27 6.38
C VAL A 152 13.24 -27.81 7.70
N ALA A 153 14.48 -27.44 7.99
CA ALA A 153 15.13 -27.75 9.27
C ALA A 153 16.21 -26.71 9.60
N PHE A 154 15.84 -25.43 9.59
CA PHE A 154 16.56 -24.39 10.32
C PHE A 154 15.54 -23.40 10.91
N MET A 155 14.55 -23.94 11.62
CA MET A 155 13.92 -23.20 12.71
C MET A 155 14.67 -23.56 13.98
N LEU A 156 15.36 -22.53 14.46
CA LEU A 156 16.22 -22.42 15.62
C LEU A 156 15.85 -23.34 16.79
N ALA A 157 16.81 -24.18 17.16
CA ALA A 157 16.82 -24.94 18.40
C ALA A 157 16.92 -23.99 19.61
N LEU A 158 15.91 -24.01 20.50
CA LEU A 158 16.09 -23.87 21.95
C LEU A 158 14.75 -24.13 22.69
N ALA A 159 14.53 -25.35 23.20
CA ALA A 159 13.70 -25.61 24.40
C ALA A 159 13.57 -27.13 24.66
N ALA A 160 14.54 -27.73 25.36
CA ALA A 160 14.33 -28.96 26.14
C ALA A 160 15.56 -29.25 27.04
N VAL A 161 15.75 -28.49 28.11
CA VAL A 161 16.59 -28.91 29.24
C VAL A 161 15.93 -28.51 30.56
N ILE A 162 14.80 -29.13 30.91
CA ILE A 162 14.36 -29.25 32.30
C ILE A 162 13.66 -30.59 32.44
N GLY A 163 14.36 -31.57 33.00
CA GLY A 163 13.80 -32.90 33.22
C GLY A 163 14.78 -33.89 33.84
N LEU A 164 15.64 -33.46 34.77
CA LEU A 164 16.32 -34.40 35.66
C LEU A 164 16.94 -33.71 36.88
N MET A 165 16.13 -33.10 37.75
CA MET A 165 16.53 -32.83 39.16
C MET A 165 15.29 -32.86 40.05
N PHE A 166 14.75 -34.05 40.29
CA PHE A 166 14.03 -34.40 41.52
C PHE A 166 14.27 -35.89 41.77
N ALA A 167 15.39 -36.16 42.44
CA ALA A 167 15.46 -37.23 43.42
C ALA A 167 14.77 -36.75 44.71
#